data_AF-A0A955XT03-F1
#
_entry.id   AF-A0A955XT03-F1
#
_cell.length_a   1.000
_cell.length_b   1.000
_cell.length_c   1.000
_cell.angle_alpha   90.00
_cell.angle_beta   90.00
_cell.angle_gamma   90.00
#
_symmetry.space_group_name_H-M   'P 1'
#
loop_
_entity.id
_entity.type
_entity.pdbx_description
1 polymer ?
#
loop_
_entity_poly.entity_id
_entity_poly.type
_entity_poly.pdbx_seq_one_letter_code
_entity_poly.pdbx_strand_id
1 'polypeptide(L)'
;MSMTPLKRDAWQGPMAARPAFTMVELMIALFLSTIAMLSMVALGSAKAQVFRYERDTATANFLANSFVAQLRGETLNWNWDADLDATETPMLFYGLGETGLGGTWVAVPSEEDEEISPSFNALGVPSTQILGYGELPPEGTGMNTYSQRYCIHYRLEYVGEGLASQELLNVQVRVFWPNNVAAQSHELFNNCGIGQEEAMASDRSRFQYSQMSTVIQQNSVL
;
A
#
# COMPACT_ATOMS: atom_id res chain seq x y z
N MET A 1 13.51 7.20 -86.40
CA MET A 1 12.41 6.89 -85.45
C MET A 1 11.91 8.21 -84.89
N SER A 2 10.71 8.61 -85.32
CA SER A 2 10.07 9.88 -84.95
C SER A 2 9.21 9.65 -83.71
N MET A 3 9.53 10.33 -82.61
CA MET A 3 8.71 10.36 -81.40
C MET A 3 7.82 11.60 -81.46
N THR A 4 6.53 11.38 -81.66
CA THR A 4 5.49 12.40 -81.49
C THR A 4 5.22 12.62 -80.00
N PRO A 5 5.22 13.87 -79.50
CA PRO A 5 4.86 14.15 -78.12
C PRO A 5 3.34 14.06 -77.93
N LEU A 6 2.91 13.24 -76.97
CA LEU A 6 1.53 13.13 -76.53
C LEU A 6 1.08 14.43 -75.85
N LYS A 7 0.04 15.04 -76.42
CA LYS A 7 -0.67 16.21 -75.90
C LYS A 7 -1.35 15.81 -74.58
N ARG A 8 -0.89 16.39 -73.46
CA ARG A 8 -1.56 16.23 -72.16
C ARG A 8 -2.78 17.14 -72.15
N ASP A 9 -3.94 16.57 -72.43
CA ASP A 9 -5.21 17.25 -72.20
C ASP A 9 -5.39 17.41 -70.69
N ALA A 10 -5.26 18.66 -70.24
CA ALA A 10 -5.49 19.07 -68.87
C ALA A 10 -6.97 18.83 -68.54
N TRP A 11 -7.25 17.77 -67.80
CA TRP A 11 -8.53 17.57 -67.12
C TRP A 11 -8.73 18.69 -66.10
N GLN A 12 -9.33 19.78 -66.56
CA GLN A 12 -9.96 20.77 -65.70
C GLN A 12 -11.25 20.16 -65.17
N GLY A 13 -11.13 19.32 -64.13
CA GLY A 13 -12.29 18.94 -63.34
C GLY A 13 -12.97 20.19 -62.77
N PRO A 14 -14.29 20.19 -62.58
CA PRO A 14 -15.00 21.33 -62.01
C PRO A 14 -14.31 21.73 -60.70
N MET A 15 -13.98 23.01 -60.55
CA MET A 15 -13.45 23.54 -59.30
C MET A 15 -14.45 23.17 -58.20
N ALA A 16 -14.08 22.21 -57.35
CA ALA A 16 -14.89 21.83 -56.21
C ALA A 16 -15.18 23.11 -55.43
N ALA A 17 -16.46 23.52 -55.40
CA ALA A 17 -16.89 24.68 -54.65
C ALA A 17 -16.37 24.52 -53.22
N ARG A 18 -15.54 25.46 -52.77
CA ARG A 18 -15.03 25.46 -51.40
C ARG A 18 -16.27 25.48 -50.48
N PRO A 19 -16.50 24.44 -49.65
CA PRO A 19 -17.66 24.45 -48.77
C PRO A 19 -17.51 25.61 -47.81
N ALA A 20 -18.41 26.59 -47.92
CA ALA A 20 -18.53 27.66 -46.94
C ALA A 20 -19.22 27.08 -45.71
N PHE A 21 -18.45 26.85 -44.65
CA PHE A 21 -19.00 26.36 -43.38
C PHE A 21 -20.07 27.33 -42.87
N THR A 22 -21.22 26.78 -42.51
CA THR A 22 -22.29 27.58 -41.91
C THR A 22 -21.96 27.87 -40.45
N MET A 23 -22.40 29.02 -39.93
CA MET A 23 -22.24 29.39 -38.50
C MET A 23 -22.72 28.28 -37.55
N VAL A 24 -23.77 27.55 -37.96
CA VAL A 24 -24.34 26.43 -37.22
C VAL A 24 -23.37 25.25 -37.11
N GLU A 25 -22.66 24.89 -38.19
CA GLU A 25 -21.64 23.84 -38.16
C GLU A 25 -20.48 24.19 -37.23
N LEU A 26 -20.08 25.47 -37.19
CA LEU A 26 -19.02 25.93 -36.29
C LEU A 26 -19.46 25.81 -34.82
N MET A 27 -20.71 26.15 -34.51
CA MET A 27 -21.26 25.99 -33.16
C MET A 27 -21.37 24.52 -32.74
N ILE A 28 -21.79 23.63 -33.65
CA ILE A 28 -21.86 22.19 -33.37
C ILE A 28 -20.45 21.63 -33.17
N ALA A 29 -19.48 21.99 -34.01
CA ALA A 29 -18.09 21.55 -33.87
C ALA A 29 -17.48 22.01 -32.54
N LEU A 30 -17.76 23.25 -32.12
CA LEU A 30 -17.31 23.78 -30.83
C LEU A 30 -17.98 23.06 -29.65
N PHE A 31 -19.27 22.74 -29.76
CA PHE A 31 -19.96 21.97 -28.71
C PHE A 31 -19.38 20.54 -28.59
N LEU A 32 -19.16 19.86 -29.72
CA LEU A 32 -18.55 18.53 -29.72
C LEU A 32 -17.12 18.53 -29.20
N SER A 33 -16.32 19.56 -29.52
CA SER A 33 -14.95 19.67 -29.02
C SER A 33 -14.92 19.91 -27.50
N THR A 34 -15.84 20.72 -26.96
CA THR A 34 -15.93 20.93 -25.51
C THR A 34 -16.35 19.66 -24.77
N ILE A 35 -17.31 18.88 -25.30
CA ILE A 35 -17.69 17.58 -24.73
C ILE A 35 -16.50 16.60 -24.76
N ALA A 36 -15.77 16.55 -25.88
CA ALA A 36 -14.58 15.71 -26.00
C ALA A 36 -13.47 16.12 -25.01
N MET A 37 -13.27 17.41 -24.79
CA MET A 37 -12.29 17.89 -23.81
C MET A 37 -12.70 17.54 -22.37
N LEU A 38 -13.97 17.71 -22.02
CA LEU A 38 -14.49 17.36 -20.69
C LEU A 38 -14.37 15.86 -20.41
N SER A 39 -14.65 15.00 -21.40
CA SER A 39 -14.52 13.55 -21.23
C SER A 39 -13.06 13.11 -21.03
N MET A 40 -12.10 13.76 -21.71
CA MET A 40 -10.67 13.51 -21.49
C MET A 40 -10.20 13.92 -20.09
N VAL A 41 -10.67 15.05 -19.56
CA VAL A 41 -10.34 15.50 -18.20
C VAL A 41 -10.90 14.53 -17.15
N ALA A 42 -12.16 14.10 -17.31
CA ALA A 42 -12.77 13.10 -16.43
C ALA A 42 -11.96 11.80 -16.43
N LEU A 43 -11.58 11.30 -17.61
CA LEU A 43 -10.77 10.09 -17.73
C LEU A 43 -9.37 10.24 -17.11
N GLY A 44 -8.76 11.43 -17.23
CA GLY A 44 -7.48 11.75 -16.59
C GLY A 44 -7.53 11.61 -15.07
N SER A 45 -8.59 12.12 -14.45
CA SER A 45 -8.78 12.03 -13.00
C SER A 45 -8.98 10.58 -12.53
N ALA A 46 -9.76 9.78 -13.26
CA ALA A 46 -9.98 8.37 -12.95
C ALA A 46 -8.67 7.56 -13.03
N LYS A 47 -7.85 7.79 -14.06
CA LYS A 47 -6.53 7.13 -14.19
C LYS A 47 -5.60 7.48 -13.03
N ALA A 48 -5.57 8.75 -12.61
CA ALA A 48 -4.75 9.18 -11.48
C ALA A 48 -5.15 8.48 -10.17
N GLN A 49 -6.44 8.22 -9.95
CA GLN A 49 -6.92 7.46 -8.78
C GLN A 49 -6.47 5.99 -8.83
N VAL A 50 -6.58 5.34 -10.00
CA VAL A 50 -6.15 3.95 -10.18
C VAL A 50 -4.65 3.80 -9.92
N PHE A 51 -3.81 4.69 -10.48
CA PHE A 51 -2.36 4.64 -10.23
C PHE A 51 -1.99 4.84 -8.75
N ARG A 52 -2.72 5.70 -8.03
CA ARG A 52 -2.52 5.87 -6.58
C ARG A 52 -2.87 4.58 -5.83
N TYR A 53 -4.01 3.97 -6.16
CA TYR A 53 -4.44 2.72 -5.57
C TYR A 53 -3.45 1.58 -5.83
N GLU A 54 -2.97 1.43 -7.07
CA GLU A 54 -1.97 0.44 -7.44
C GLU A 54 -0.66 0.65 -6.68
N ARG A 55 -0.20 1.91 -6.58
CA ARG A 55 1.00 2.25 -5.81
C ARG A 55 0.83 1.91 -4.32
N ASP A 56 -0.29 2.29 -3.72
CA ASP A 56 -0.54 2.05 -2.29
C ASP A 56 -0.66 0.56 -1.99
N THR A 57 -1.30 -0.21 -2.89
CA THR A 57 -1.36 -1.67 -2.80
C THR A 57 0.04 -2.31 -2.93
N ALA A 58 0.86 -1.84 -3.87
CA ALA A 58 2.22 -2.34 -4.05
C ALA A 58 3.10 -2.02 -2.82
N THR A 59 3.01 -0.82 -2.27
CA THR A 59 3.71 -0.42 -1.04
C THR A 59 3.22 -1.24 0.16
N ALA A 60 1.91 -1.43 0.31
CA ALA A 60 1.34 -2.24 1.39
C ALA A 60 1.83 -3.69 1.33
N ASN A 61 1.90 -4.29 0.15
CA ASN A 61 2.44 -5.63 -0.04
C ASN A 61 3.94 -5.69 0.27
N PHE A 62 4.72 -4.68 -0.14
CA PHE A 62 6.13 -4.58 0.21
C PHE A 62 6.32 -4.51 1.74
N LEU A 63 5.56 -3.66 2.42
CA LEU A 63 5.58 -3.53 3.89
C LEU A 63 5.22 -4.86 4.57
N ALA A 64 4.12 -5.50 4.15
CA ALA A 64 3.71 -6.80 4.68
C ALA A 64 4.81 -7.87 4.52
N ASN A 65 5.42 -7.96 3.33
CA ASN A 65 6.52 -8.91 3.08
C ASN A 65 7.75 -8.60 3.95
N SER A 66 8.09 -7.32 4.12
CA SER A 66 9.22 -6.91 4.94
C SER A 66 9.00 -7.25 6.42
N PHE A 67 7.79 -7.05 6.93
CA PHE A 67 7.41 -7.37 8.29
C PHE A 67 7.41 -8.89 8.54
N VAL A 68 6.90 -9.67 7.57
CA VAL A 68 6.99 -11.13 7.61
C VAL A 68 8.45 -11.60 7.60
N ALA A 69 9.32 -10.98 6.83
CA ALA A 69 10.74 -11.31 6.81
C ALA A 69 11.43 -11.00 8.15
N GLN A 70 11.05 -9.90 8.82
CA GLN A 70 11.52 -9.56 10.16
C GLN A 70 11.05 -10.59 11.19
N LEU A 71 9.77 -10.95 11.20
CA LEU A 71 9.24 -12.00 12.07
C LEU A 71 9.95 -13.34 11.85
N ARG A 72 10.26 -13.69 10.59
CA ARG A 72 11.09 -14.86 10.30
C ARG A 72 12.51 -14.72 10.89
N GLY A 73 13.12 -13.55 10.79
CA GLY A 73 14.40 -13.26 11.43
C GLY A 73 14.34 -13.45 12.95
N GLU A 74 13.32 -12.93 13.62
CA GLU A 74 13.14 -13.12 15.07
C GLU A 74 12.91 -14.59 15.43
N THR A 75 12.16 -15.32 14.61
CA THR A 75 11.97 -16.76 14.85
C THR A 75 13.26 -17.55 14.69
N LEU A 76 14.23 -17.08 13.90
CA LEU A 76 15.56 -17.70 13.84
C LEU A 76 16.35 -17.46 15.13
N ASN A 77 16.21 -16.28 15.76
CA ASN A 77 16.82 -16.00 17.06
C ASN A 77 16.17 -16.85 18.17
N TRP A 78 14.84 -16.94 18.15
CA TRP A 78 14.09 -17.82 19.04
C TRP A 78 14.51 -19.29 18.90
N ASN A 79 14.76 -19.76 17.67
CA ASN A 79 15.22 -21.13 17.41
C ASN A 79 16.70 -21.37 17.72
N TRP A 80 17.53 -20.33 17.84
CA TRP A 80 18.97 -20.48 18.02
C TRP A 80 19.35 -20.83 19.47
N ASP A 81 18.58 -20.32 20.42
CA ASP A 81 18.79 -20.54 21.85
C ASP A 81 17.62 -21.35 22.40
N ALA A 82 17.89 -22.60 22.80
CA ALA A 82 16.86 -23.50 23.30
C ALA A 82 16.23 -23.03 24.63
N ASP A 83 16.88 -22.07 25.32
CA ASP A 83 16.39 -21.49 26.57
C ASP A 83 15.58 -20.20 26.36
N LEU A 84 15.59 -19.61 25.14
CA LEU A 84 14.80 -18.41 24.81
C LEU A 84 13.32 -18.80 24.56
N ASP A 85 12.40 -18.25 25.35
CA ASP A 85 10.97 -18.38 25.08
C ASP A 85 10.53 -17.37 24.00
N ALA A 86 9.44 -17.65 23.28
CA ALA A 86 8.86 -16.73 22.30
C ALA A 86 8.44 -15.40 22.93
N THR A 87 8.23 -15.39 24.25
CA THR A 87 7.95 -14.19 25.04
C THR A 87 9.15 -13.29 25.28
N GLU A 88 10.37 -13.77 25.03
CA GLU A 88 11.61 -12.99 25.19
C GLU A 88 12.03 -12.30 23.89
N THR A 89 11.42 -12.69 22.76
CA THR A 89 11.55 -11.99 21.48
C THR A 89 10.50 -10.89 21.35
N PRO A 90 10.87 -9.63 21.10
CA PRO A 90 9.95 -8.50 21.24
C PRO A 90 8.69 -8.60 20.36
N MET A 91 8.80 -8.86 19.05
CA MET A 91 7.61 -8.88 18.18
C MET A 91 6.76 -10.13 18.39
N LEU A 92 7.37 -11.27 18.72
CA LEU A 92 6.60 -12.49 19.04
C LEU A 92 5.86 -12.33 20.37
N PHE A 93 6.47 -11.71 21.39
CA PHE A 93 5.84 -11.44 22.67
C PHE A 93 4.58 -10.59 22.52
N TYR A 94 4.66 -9.48 21.80
CA TYR A 94 3.50 -8.61 21.60
C TYR A 94 2.38 -9.32 20.82
N GLY A 95 2.70 -10.14 19.82
CA GLY A 95 1.69 -10.84 19.03
C GLY A 95 1.07 -12.07 19.70
N LEU A 96 1.82 -12.76 20.56
CA LEU A 96 1.35 -13.93 21.32
C LEU A 96 0.68 -13.54 22.66
N GLY A 97 1.00 -12.35 23.17
CA GLY A 97 0.57 -11.83 24.46
C GLY A 97 1.23 -12.55 25.64
N GLU A 98 0.99 -12.04 26.85
CA GLU A 98 1.50 -12.63 28.11
C GLU A 98 1.04 -14.08 28.33
N THR A 99 -0.09 -14.48 27.71
CA THR A 99 -0.63 -15.83 27.84
C THR A 99 -0.02 -16.83 26.85
N GLY A 100 0.74 -16.36 25.86
CA GLY A 100 1.35 -17.23 24.85
C GLY A 100 0.34 -17.99 23.98
N LEU A 101 -0.93 -17.58 23.94
CA LEU A 101 -1.99 -18.26 23.17
C LEU A 101 -2.26 -17.59 21.82
N GLY A 102 -1.83 -16.34 21.64
CA GLY A 102 -2.04 -15.58 20.41
C GLY A 102 -3.51 -15.40 20.04
N GLY A 103 -3.76 -15.10 18.76
CA GLY A 103 -5.09 -15.05 18.15
C GLY A 103 -5.74 -13.66 18.08
N THR A 104 -5.16 -12.65 18.71
CA THR A 104 -5.62 -11.26 18.63
C THR A 104 -4.85 -10.47 17.59
N TRP A 105 -5.50 -9.49 16.96
CA TRP A 105 -4.80 -8.50 16.14
C TRP A 105 -4.12 -7.48 17.05
N VAL A 106 -2.87 -7.19 16.74
CA VAL A 106 -2.05 -6.22 17.44
C VAL A 106 -1.58 -5.19 16.43
N ALA A 107 -1.85 -3.92 16.71
CA ALA A 107 -1.29 -2.82 15.94
C ALA A 107 0.17 -2.59 16.34
N VAL A 108 1.05 -2.40 15.35
CA VAL A 108 2.44 -1.99 15.61
C VAL A 108 2.42 -0.52 16.05
N PRO A 109 2.90 -0.19 17.27
CA PRO A 109 2.94 1.18 17.72
C PRO A 109 3.85 2.01 16.83
N SER A 110 3.55 3.29 16.79
CA SER A 110 3.84 4.08 15.61
C SER A 110 5.09 4.94 15.76
N GLU A 111 5.46 5.36 16.97
CA GLU A 111 6.75 6.03 17.25
C GLU A 111 6.93 6.41 18.74
N GLU A 112 5.88 6.38 19.59
CA GLU A 112 6.02 6.91 20.97
C GLU A 112 6.57 5.93 22.02
N ASP A 113 6.57 4.62 21.75
CA ASP A 113 7.20 3.61 22.62
C ASP A 113 8.55 3.20 22.01
N GLU A 114 9.59 4.00 22.30
CA GLU A 114 10.93 4.04 21.69
C GLU A 114 11.73 2.72 21.62
N GLU A 115 11.33 1.65 22.31
CA GLU A 115 12.20 0.47 22.42
C GLU A 115 11.93 -0.66 21.42
N ILE A 116 10.74 -0.76 20.78
CA ILE A 116 10.34 -2.05 20.18
C ILE A 116 9.67 -1.96 18.78
N SER A 117 9.35 -0.78 18.25
CA SER A 117 8.58 -0.70 17.01
C SER A 117 9.48 -0.55 15.76
N PRO A 118 9.38 -1.44 14.75
CA PRO A 118 9.94 -1.16 13.44
C PRO A 118 9.17 0.00 12.82
N SER A 119 9.63 1.23 13.02
CA SER A 119 9.01 2.39 12.39
C SER A 119 9.28 2.33 10.89
N PHE A 120 8.26 2.51 10.07
CA PHE A 120 8.40 2.66 8.62
C PHE A 120 8.17 4.11 8.29
N ASN A 121 9.08 4.73 7.55
CA ASN A 121 8.88 6.13 7.17
C ASN A 121 7.70 6.27 6.19
N ALA A 122 7.24 7.50 5.96
CA ALA A 122 6.15 7.81 5.03
C ALA A 122 6.39 7.35 3.57
N LEU A 123 7.62 6.93 3.22
CA LEU A 123 8.00 6.38 1.92
C LEU A 123 7.97 4.85 1.89
N GLY A 124 7.58 4.19 2.99
CA GLY A 124 7.57 2.74 3.13
C GLY A 124 8.97 2.12 3.23
N VAL A 125 9.98 2.93 3.49
CA VAL A 125 11.34 2.45 3.78
C VAL A 125 11.37 2.10 5.27
N PRO A 126 11.83 0.90 5.65
CA PRO A 126 12.04 0.60 7.06
C PRO A 126 12.95 1.68 7.63
N SER A 127 12.50 2.35 8.70
CA SER A 127 13.42 3.14 9.50
C SER A 127 14.51 2.18 9.94
N THR A 128 15.72 2.67 9.81
CA THR A 128 16.99 1.96 9.74
C THR A 128 17.41 1.17 10.98
N GLN A 129 16.53 0.81 11.89
CA GLN A 129 16.94 0.02 13.05
C GLN A 129 17.48 -1.37 12.68
N ILE A 130 17.17 -1.90 11.48
CA ILE A 130 17.67 -3.22 11.04
C ILE A 130 18.86 -3.13 10.05
N LEU A 131 19.25 -1.93 9.57
CA LEU A 131 20.43 -1.77 8.69
C LEU A 131 21.38 -0.62 9.05
N GLY A 132 21.21 0.01 10.22
CA GLY A 132 22.09 1.07 10.70
C GLY A 132 21.69 2.46 10.18
N TYR A 133 21.36 3.33 11.14
CA TYR A 133 21.34 4.80 11.05
C TYR A 133 20.76 5.46 9.79
N GLY A 134 19.55 5.95 9.96
CA GLY A 134 18.78 6.83 9.12
C GLY A 134 18.08 7.74 10.10
N GLU A 135 18.73 8.86 10.34
CA GLU A 135 18.34 9.87 11.31
C GLU A 135 16.86 10.23 11.15
N LEU A 136 16.10 10.02 12.23
CA LEU A 136 14.82 10.69 12.42
C LEU A 136 15.07 12.20 12.31
N PRO A 137 14.17 12.98 11.68
CA PRO A 137 14.30 14.43 11.70
C PRO A 137 14.29 14.91 13.15
N PRO A 138 15.17 15.86 13.50
CA PRO A 138 15.49 16.17 14.89
C PRO A 138 14.26 16.58 15.68
N GLU A 139 14.06 15.88 16.80
CA GLU A 139 13.12 16.23 17.85
C GLU A 139 13.34 17.68 18.28
N GLY A 140 12.32 18.52 18.14
CA GLY A 140 12.40 19.90 18.61
C GLY A 140 11.55 20.92 17.87
N THR A 141 11.02 20.60 16.71
CA THR A 141 9.96 21.42 16.08
C THR A 141 8.60 20.85 16.47
N GLY A 142 7.94 21.49 17.44
CA GLY A 142 6.61 21.11 17.97
C GLY A 142 5.46 21.16 16.96
N MET A 143 5.53 20.31 15.93
CA MET A 143 4.50 20.06 14.90
C MET A 143 4.68 18.66 14.26
N ASN A 144 5.19 17.67 14.99
CA ASN A 144 5.50 16.33 14.47
C ASN A 144 4.35 15.33 14.67
N THR A 145 3.15 15.61 14.13
CA THR A 145 2.32 14.49 13.64
C THR A 145 2.90 14.11 12.30
N TYR A 146 3.89 13.21 12.27
CA TYR A 146 4.13 12.47 11.04
C TYR A 146 2.81 11.81 10.69
N SER A 147 2.13 12.30 9.66
CA SER A 147 0.91 11.67 9.18
C SER A 147 1.36 10.34 8.60
N GLN A 148 1.37 9.31 9.43
CA GLN A 148 1.62 7.97 8.97
C GLN A 148 0.63 7.70 7.85
N ARG A 149 1.10 7.04 6.79
CA ARG A 149 0.27 6.70 5.64
C ARG A 149 -0.19 5.24 5.70
N TYR A 150 0.55 4.42 6.43
CA TYR A 150 0.32 3.00 6.55
C TYR A 150 0.32 2.61 8.02
N CYS A 151 -0.60 1.72 8.37
CA CYS A 151 -0.68 1.10 9.69
C CYS A 151 -0.56 -0.41 9.53
N ILE A 152 0.29 -1.03 10.33
CA ILE A 152 0.54 -2.47 10.26
C ILE A 152 -0.12 -3.13 11.46
N HIS A 153 -1.01 -4.08 11.20
CA HIS A 153 -1.53 -4.99 12.21
C HIS A 153 -0.99 -6.37 11.94
N TYR A 154 -0.70 -7.12 12.98
CA TYR A 154 -0.33 -8.52 12.85
C TYR A 154 -1.02 -9.36 13.92
N ARG A 155 -1.17 -10.64 13.61
CA ARG A 155 -1.74 -11.66 14.49
C ARG A 155 -0.88 -12.90 14.37
N LEU A 156 -0.52 -13.45 15.52
CA LEU A 156 0.20 -14.70 15.65
C LEU A 156 -0.77 -15.74 16.23
N GLU A 157 -0.82 -16.93 15.66
CA GLU A 157 -1.69 -18.01 16.13
C GLU A 157 -1.01 -19.35 15.92
N TYR A 158 -0.99 -20.21 16.94
CA TYR A 158 -0.44 -21.55 16.79
C TYR A 158 -1.31 -22.42 15.88
N VAL A 159 -0.68 -23.20 15.01
CA VAL A 159 -1.35 -24.09 14.07
C VAL A 159 -1.37 -25.51 14.63
N GLY A 160 -2.49 -25.87 15.25
CA GLY A 160 -2.80 -27.23 15.68
C GLY A 160 -3.44 -27.29 17.07
N GLU A 161 -3.83 -28.49 17.49
CA GLU A 161 -4.42 -28.73 18.81
C GLU A 161 -3.40 -29.45 19.72
N GLY A 162 -2.92 -28.76 20.76
CA GLY A 162 -2.12 -29.35 21.85
C GLY A 162 -0.75 -28.69 22.09
N LEU A 163 -0.07 -29.08 23.17
CA LEU A 163 1.27 -28.56 23.50
C LEU A 163 2.32 -28.94 22.45
N ALA A 164 2.11 -30.04 21.73
CA ALA A 164 2.98 -30.48 20.62
C ALA A 164 2.75 -29.68 19.32
N SER A 165 1.70 -28.85 19.23
CA SER A 165 1.44 -28.01 18.05
C SER A 165 1.99 -26.59 18.19
N GLN A 166 2.76 -26.32 19.23
CA GLN A 166 3.48 -25.05 19.39
C GLN A 166 4.64 -24.89 18.39
N GLU A 167 4.90 -25.92 17.58
CA GLU A 167 5.94 -25.91 16.55
C GLU A 167 5.59 -25.08 15.31
N LEU A 168 4.31 -24.72 15.09
CA LEU A 168 3.89 -23.99 13.90
C LEU A 168 3.12 -22.73 14.29
N LEU A 169 3.57 -21.59 13.77
CA LEU A 169 3.02 -20.26 14.01
C LEU A 169 2.45 -19.69 12.72
N ASN A 170 1.14 -19.53 12.65
CA ASN A 170 0.46 -18.78 11.60
C ASN A 170 0.61 -17.29 11.89
N VAL A 171 1.33 -16.62 11.01
CA VAL A 171 1.55 -15.19 11.01
C VAL A 171 0.63 -14.56 9.99
N GLN A 172 -0.26 -13.69 10.44
CA GLN A 172 -1.08 -12.87 9.57
C GLN A 172 -0.70 -11.41 9.75
N VAL A 173 -0.49 -10.70 8.64
CA VAL A 173 -0.13 -9.28 8.63
C VAL A 173 -1.13 -8.54 7.75
N ARG A 174 -1.71 -7.46 8.26
CA ARG A 174 -2.57 -6.53 7.53
C ARG A 174 -1.87 -5.18 7.49
N VAL A 175 -1.86 -4.56 6.32
CA VAL A 175 -1.36 -3.20 6.15
C VAL A 175 -2.52 -2.34 5.68
N PHE A 176 -2.85 -1.34 6.48
CA PHE A 176 -3.95 -0.41 6.28
C PHE A 176 -3.46 0.91 5.71
N TRP A 177 -4.25 1.54 4.85
CA TRP A 177 -4.04 2.90 4.41
C TRP A 177 -5.38 3.62 4.20
N PRO A 178 -5.42 4.96 4.32
CA PRO A 178 -6.65 5.71 4.16
C PRO A 178 -7.00 5.87 2.67
N ASN A 179 -8.28 5.78 2.33
CA ASN A 179 -8.77 5.94 0.96
C ASN A 179 -8.68 7.39 0.47
N ASN A 180 -8.64 8.34 1.40
CA ASN A 180 -8.57 9.77 1.12
C ASN A 180 -7.86 10.51 2.28
N VAL A 181 -7.52 11.78 2.05
CA VAL A 181 -6.81 12.61 3.03
C VAL A 181 -7.64 12.84 4.31
N ALA A 182 -8.97 12.89 4.21
CA ALA A 182 -9.83 13.08 5.39
C ALA A 182 -9.85 11.84 6.31
N ALA A 183 -9.69 10.65 5.75
CA ALA A 183 -9.55 9.41 6.52
C ALA A 183 -8.17 9.31 7.21
N GLN A 184 -7.16 10.02 6.69
CA GLN A 184 -5.82 10.04 7.30
C GLN A 184 -5.79 10.79 8.64
N SER A 185 -6.60 11.84 8.80
CA SER A 185 -6.71 12.60 10.06
C SER A 185 -7.75 12.00 11.02
N HIS A 186 -8.23 10.79 10.76
CA HIS A 186 -9.22 10.14 11.61
C HIS A 186 -8.56 9.61 12.89
N GLU A 187 -9.25 9.71 14.03
CA GLU A 187 -8.73 9.27 15.33
C GLU A 187 -8.28 7.81 15.32
N LEU A 188 -9.03 6.94 14.64
CA LEU A 188 -8.64 5.53 14.45
C LEU A 188 -7.31 5.38 13.72
N PHE A 189 -6.94 6.29 12.84
CA PHE A 189 -5.70 6.17 12.06
C PHE A 189 -4.50 6.76 12.78
N ASN A 190 -4.71 7.77 13.63
CA ASN A 190 -3.63 8.47 14.34
C ASN A 190 -2.78 7.52 15.21
N ASN A 191 -3.42 6.50 15.82
CA ASN A 191 -2.72 5.49 16.63
C ASN A 191 -2.85 4.09 16.01
N CYS A 192 -2.98 4.01 14.68
CA CYS A 192 -3.18 2.74 13.98
C CYS A 192 -4.28 1.84 14.56
N GLY A 193 -5.28 2.42 15.20
CA GLY A 193 -6.44 1.71 15.72
C GLY A 193 -6.11 0.76 16.87
N ILE A 194 -5.10 1.06 17.69
CA ILE A 194 -4.79 0.28 18.90
C ILE A 194 -6.07 0.06 19.74
N GLY A 195 -6.41 -1.19 20.00
CA GLY A 195 -7.62 -1.61 20.73
C GLY A 195 -8.92 -1.51 19.92
N GLN A 196 -8.86 -1.08 18.67
CA GLN A 196 -9.96 -0.98 17.71
C GLN A 196 -9.57 -1.54 16.33
N GLU A 197 -8.70 -2.54 16.30
CA GLU A 197 -8.11 -3.11 15.08
C GLU A 197 -9.20 -3.65 14.15
N GLU A 198 -10.19 -4.35 14.71
CA GLU A 198 -11.32 -4.88 13.95
C GLU A 198 -12.27 -3.77 13.46
N ALA A 199 -12.42 -2.67 14.20
CA ALA A 199 -13.21 -1.53 13.74
C ALA A 199 -12.58 -0.93 12.48
N MET A 200 -11.25 -0.79 12.46
CA MET A 200 -10.51 -0.31 11.29
C MET A 200 -10.60 -1.29 10.10
N ALA A 201 -10.57 -2.60 10.35
CA ALA A 201 -10.81 -3.64 9.33
C ALA A 201 -12.23 -3.60 8.74
N SER A 202 -13.22 -3.25 9.57
CA SER A 202 -14.63 -3.18 9.16
C SER A 202 -14.99 -1.91 8.38
N ASP A 203 -14.33 -0.77 8.64
CA ASP A 203 -14.61 0.50 7.97
C ASP A 203 -13.91 0.62 6.60
N ARG A 204 -14.41 -0.14 5.64
CA ARG A 204 -13.95 -0.13 4.24
C ARG A 204 -14.21 1.18 3.50
N SER A 205 -15.10 2.03 4.04
CA SER A 205 -15.40 3.32 3.43
C SER A 205 -14.23 4.29 3.59
N ARG A 206 -13.52 4.20 4.72
CA ARG A 206 -12.39 5.07 5.07
C ARG A 206 -11.05 4.40 4.83
N PHE A 207 -10.96 3.10 5.06
CA PHE A 207 -9.69 2.37 5.03
C PHE A 207 -9.70 1.25 4.01
N GLN A 208 -8.56 1.08 3.35
CA GLN A 208 -8.23 -0.11 2.59
C GLN A 208 -7.16 -0.88 3.35
N TYR A 209 -7.11 -2.19 3.10
CA TYR A 209 -6.01 -3.00 3.60
C TYR A 209 -5.64 -4.12 2.65
N SER A 210 -4.37 -4.50 2.70
CA SER A 210 -3.85 -5.74 2.13
C SER A 210 -3.52 -6.69 3.27
N GLN A 211 -3.80 -7.98 3.09
CA GLN A 211 -3.52 -9.01 4.07
C GLN A 211 -2.60 -10.07 3.47
N MET A 212 -1.60 -10.47 4.25
CA MET A 212 -0.69 -11.57 3.95
C MET A 212 -0.73 -12.56 5.12
N SER A 213 -0.66 -13.85 4.81
CA SER A 213 -0.55 -14.91 5.82
C SER A 213 0.60 -15.84 5.45
N THR A 214 1.39 -16.26 6.44
CA THR A 214 2.44 -17.26 6.28
C THR A 214 2.49 -18.14 7.52
N VAL A 215 3.05 -19.34 7.39
CA VAL A 215 3.31 -20.21 8.54
C VAL A 215 4.81 -20.26 8.75
N ILE A 216 5.24 -20.11 9.99
CA ILE A 216 6.63 -20.23 10.43
C ILE A 216 6.73 -21.47 11.32
N GLN A 217 7.77 -22.27 11.10
CA GLN A 217 8.04 -23.47 11.88
C GLN A 217 9.15 -23.19 12.90
N GLN A 218 8.92 -23.60 14.15
CA GLN A 218 9.95 -23.71 15.17
C GLN A 218 10.88 -24.87 14.81
N ASN A 219 12.18 -24.62 14.85
CA ASN A 219 13.16 -25.67 14.61
C ASN A 219 13.26 -26.51 15.90
N SER A 220 12.51 -27.60 15.97
CA SER A 220 12.67 -28.57 17.06
C SER A 220 14.06 -29.21 16.92
N VAL A 221 15.02 -28.81 17.75
CA VAL A 221 16.32 -29.51 17.81
C VAL A 221 16.04 -30.91 18.37
N LEU A 222 16.17 -31.92 17.51
CA LEU A 222 16.09 -33.35 17.85
C LEU A 222 17.24 -33.78 18.77
#